data_AF-A0A397VWR8-F1
#
_entry.id   AF-A0A397VWR8-F1
#
_cell.length_a   1.000
_cell.length_b   1.000
_cell.length_c   1.000
_cell.angle_alpha   90.00
_cell.angle_beta   90.00
_cell.angle_gamma   90.00
#
_symmetry.space_group_name_H-M   'P 1'
#
loop_
_entity.id
_entity.type
_entity.pdbx_description
1 polymer ?
#
loop_
_entity_poly.entity_id
_entity_poly.type
_entity_poly.pdbx_seq_one_letter_code
_entity_poly.pdbx_strand_id
1 'polypeptide(L)'
;MEEVEIWNYIIKWGIAQNSGLPSDPEYWSHENFSALKTTLQNCLPHISFFQMSGDDIINNVQPYQQIFEKKLWKDIMKKYMANEPISSTVLPPRIILKPALPTRIIETFSKVINETHAAQIASWIDKKDDTYLVMDIPYEFKLLICGSRDGFTAA
;
A
#
# COMPACT_ATOMS: atom_id res chain seq x y z
N MET A 1 4.15 -2.67 -2.99
CA MET A 1 4.39 -1.97 -1.73
C MET A 1 4.73 -2.99 -0.68
N GLU A 2 5.95 -2.93 -0.18
CA GLU A 2 6.45 -3.80 0.88
C GLU A 2 5.92 -3.34 2.24
N GLU A 3 5.88 -4.22 3.24
CA GLU A 3 5.32 -3.87 4.55
C GLU A 3 6.11 -2.75 5.25
N VAL A 4 7.43 -2.71 5.04
CA VAL A 4 8.29 -1.63 5.55
C VAL A 4 7.93 -0.27 4.96
N GLU A 5 7.52 -0.21 3.69
CA GLU A 5 7.07 1.04 3.07
C GLU A 5 5.76 1.52 3.72
N ILE A 6 4.82 0.59 3.94
CA ILE A 6 3.55 0.88 4.63
C ILE A 6 3.82 1.44 6.02
N TRP A 7 4.71 0.80 6.79
CA TRP A 7 5.14 1.27 8.10
C TRP A 7 5.71 2.69 8.05
N ASN A 8 6.63 2.95 7.11
CA ASN A 8 7.27 4.26 6.97
C ASN A 8 6.25 5.36 6.63
N TYR A 9 5.25 5.07 5.79
CA TYR A 9 4.16 6.01 5.54
C TYR A 9 3.27 6.25 6.76
N ILE A 10 2.95 5.19 7.51
CA ILE A 10 2.16 5.31 8.75
C ILE A 10 2.87 6.17 9.78
N ILE A 11 4.18 5.97 9.97
CA ILE A 11 4.99 6.78 10.88
C ILE A 11 5.04 8.24 10.43
N LYS A 12 5.34 8.50 9.16
CA LYS A 12 5.34 9.87 8.61
C LYS A 12 3.98 10.55 8.81
N TRP A 13 2.88 9.85 8.54
CA TRP A 13 1.54 10.36 8.76
C TRP A 13 1.26 10.62 10.24
N GLY A 14 1.62 9.69 11.13
CA GLY A 14 1.46 9.83 12.58
C GLY A 14 2.22 11.02 13.14
N ILE A 15 3.46 11.25 12.70
CA ILE A 15 4.25 12.42 13.09
C ILE A 15 3.59 13.71 12.60
N ALA A 16 3.11 13.73 11.35
CA ALA A 16 2.43 14.90 10.79
C ALA A 16 1.14 15.29 11.53
N GLN A 17 0.44 14.32 12.14
CA GLN A 17 -0.73 14.60 12.99
C GLN A 17 -0.36 15.21 14.35
N ASN A 18 0.90 15.11 14.77
CA ASN A 18 1.39 15.59 16.05
C ASN A 18 2.44 16.69 15.82
N SER A 19 1.98 17.87 15.40
CA SER A 19 2.82 18.98 14.90
C SER A 19 3.87 19.53 15.89
N GLY A 20 3.87 19.09 17.16
CA GLY A 20 4.88 19.42 18.16
C GLY A 20 6.01 18.40 18.32
N LEU A 21 5.98 17.29 17.57
CA LEU A 21 6.99 16.24 17.69
C LEU A 21 8.30 16.64 16.99
N PRO A 22 9.46 16.41 17.63
CA PRO A 22 10.76 16.51 16.97
C PRO A 22 10.82 15.56 15.76
N SER A 23 11.59 15.92 14.74
CA SER A 23 11.74 15.06 13.55
C SER A 23 12.51 13.77 13.84
N ASP A 24 13.42 13.79 14.83
CA ASP A 24 14.27 12.66 15.19
C ASP A 24 13.75 11.97 16.47
N PRO A 25 13.38 10.68 16.39
CA PRO A 25 12.87 9.91 17.53
C PRO A 25 13.88 9.71 18.66
N GLU A 26 15.19 9.90 18.44
CA GLU A 26 16.19 9.80 19.50
C GLU A 26 15.99 10.85 20.61
N TYR A 27 15.40 12.00 20.28
CA TYR A 27 15.14 13.11 21.22
C TYR A 27 13.71 13.11 21.78
N TRP A 28 12.94 12.03 21.57
CA TRP A 28 11.55 12.00 22.00
C TRP A 28 11.40 11.70 23.49
N SER A 29 10.54 12.48 24.16
CA SER A 29 10.10 12.18 25.52
C SER A 29 9.08 11.04 25.54
N HIS A 30 8.73 10.57 26.73
CA HIS A 30 7.70 9.54 26.87
C HIS A 30 6.32 10.04 26.40
N GLU A 31 6.03 11.31 26.63
CA GLU A 31 4.80 11.97 26.18
C GLU A 31 4.71 12.00 24.66
N ASN A 32 5.83 12.23 23.97
CA ASN A 32 5.93 12.21 22.51
C ASN A 32 5.55 10.83 21.95
N PHE A 33 6.13 9.75 22.51
CA PHE A 33 5.77 8.39 22.12
C PHE A 33 4.32 8.04 22.46
N SER A 34 3.80 8.53 23.59
CA SER A 34 2.41 8.33 23.97
C SER A 34 1.45 8.99 22.97
N ALA A 35 1.73 10.22 22.55
CA ALA A 35 0.94 10.93 21.55
C ALA A 35 0.92 10.20 20.19
N LEU A 36 2.10 9.75 19.72
CA LEU A 36 2.19 8.95 18.50
C LEU A 36 1.42 7.63 18.64
N LYS A 37 1.56 6.94 19.78
CA LYS A 37 0.85 5.69 20.06
C LYS A 37 -0.66 5.86 19.98
N THR A 38 -1.20 6.91 20.61
CA THR A 38 -2.64 7.21 20.56
C THR A 38 -3.09 7.48 19.14
N THR A 39 -2.29 8.21 18.35
CA THR A 39 -2.60 8.52 16.94
C THR A 39 -2.64 7.25 16.09
N LEU A 40 -1.69 6.34 16.31
CA LEU A 40 -1.53 5.13 15.51
C LEU A 40 -2.29 3.91 16.04
N GLN A 41 -3.02 4.02 17.16
CA GLN A 41 -3.63 2.89 17.85
C GLN A 41 -4.52 2.00 16.95
N ASN A 42 -5.23 2.62 15.99
CA ASN A 42 -6.09 1.92 15.05
C ASN A 42 -5.33 1.38 13.84
N CYS A 43 -4.12 1.85 13.58
CA CYS A 43 -3.30 1.43 12.45
C CYS A 43 -2.39 0.25 12.80
N LEU A 44 -1.80 0.26 14.01
CA LEU A 44 -0.83 -0.75 14.47
C LEU A 44 -1.34 -2.21 14.33
N PRO A 45 -2.60 -2.55 14.65
CA PRO A 45 -3.11 -3.92 14.53
C PRO A 45 -3.18 -4.44 13.08
N HIS A 46 -3.02 -3.57 12.08
CA HIS A 46 -3.10 -3.93 10.67
C HIS A 46 -1.72 -4.10 10.01
N ILE A 47 -0.64 -3.88 10.75
CA ILE A 47 0.72 -3.96 10.21
C ILE A 47 1.25 -5.37 10.42
N SER A 48 1.67 -6.02 9.34
CA SER A 48 2.18 -7.38 9.32
C SER A 48 3.67 -7.42 9.71
N PHE A 49 4.02 -7.00 10.93
CA PHE A 49 5.42 -6.90 11.39
C PHE A 49 6.25 -8.16 11.13
N PHE A 50 5.66 -9.35 11.31
CA PHE A 50 6.33 -10.64 11.11
C PHE A 50 6.65 -10.98 9.63
N GLN A 51 6.22 -10.14 8.70
CA GLN A 51 6.51 -10.25 7.26
C GLN A 51 7.64 -9.31 6.82
N MET A 52 8.11 -8.43 7.71
CA MET A 52 9.27 -7.58 7.44
C MET A 52 10.57 -8.37 7.59
N SER A 53 11.66 -7.89 6.99
CA SER A 53 12.98 -8.45 7.27
C SER A 53 13.46 -8.05 8.67
N GLY A 54 14.43 -8.79 9.22
CA GLY A 54 15.03 -8.42 10.52
C GLY A 54 15.70 -7.04 10.47
N ASP A 55 16.36 -6.73 9.35
CA ASP A 55 16.99 -5.43 9.13
C ASP A 55 15.96 -4.30 9.10
N ASP A 56 14.79 -4.52 8.48
CA ASP A 56 13.72 -3.52 8.47
C ASP A 56 13.16 -3.25 9.86
N ILE A 57 13.00 -4.30 10.67
CA ILE A 57 12.56 -4.18 12.06
C ILE A 57 13.56 -3.36 12.87
N ILE A 58 14.86 -3.65 12.74
CA ILE A 58 15.92 -2.95 13.49
C ILE A 58 16.03 -1.49 13.05
N ASN A 59 16.04 -1.22 11.74
CA ASN A 59 16.31 0.11 11.23
C ASN A 59 15.10 1.04 11.24
N ASN A 60 13.88 0.51 11.02
CA ASN A 60 12.68 1.32 10.84
C ASN A 60 11.69 1.21 12.00
N VAL A 61 11.57 0.05 12.66
CA VAL A 61 10.53 -0.20 13.68
C VAL A 61 11.07 0.02 15.10
N GLN A 62 12.29 -0.45 15.40
CA GLN A 62 12.92 -0.35 16.72
C GLN A 62 13.05 1.09 17.27
N PRO A 63 13.32 2.14 16.47
CA PRO A 63 13.35 3.51 16.98
C PRO A 63 12.03 3.92 17.66
N TYR A 64 10.92 3.32 17.25
CA TYR A 64 9.58 3.59 17.78
C TYR A 64 9.09 2.52 18.76
N GLN A 65 9.99 1.68 19.30
CA GLN A 65 9.60 0.52 20.12
C GLN A 65 8.67 0.85 21.30
N GLN A 66 8.75 2.08 21.82
CA GLN A 66 7.95 2.54 22.97
C GLN A 66 6.45 2.62 22.67
N ILE A 67 6.03 2.70 21.40
CA ILE A 67 4.61 2.77 21.05
C ILE A 67 3.92 1.40 21.15
N PHE A 68 4.68 0.30 21.14
CA PHE A 68 4.13 -1.05 21.17
C PHE A 68 3.74 -1.49 22.57
N GLU A 69 2.82 -2.44 22.64
CA GLU A 69 2.61 -3.21 23.86
C GLU A 69 3.80 -4.11 24.14
N LYS A 70 4.19 -4.22 25.42
CA LYS A 70 5.34 -5.02 25.85
C LYS A 70 5.30 -6.46 25.32
N LYS A 71 4.10 -7.05 25.24
CA LYS A 71 3.89 -8.42 24.72
C LYS A 71 4.21 -8.50 23.22
N LEU A 72 3.65 -7.59 22.43
CA LEU A 72 3.86 -7.55 20.98
C LEU A 72 5.34 -7.33 20.64
N TRP A 73 5.99 -6.36 21.29
CA TRP A 73 7.40 -6.08 21.08
C TRP A 73 8.28 -7.30 21.42
N LYS A 74 8.00 -7.96 22.55
CA LYS A 74 8.72 -9.18 22.95
C LYS A 74 8.57 -10.30 21.92
N ASP A 75 7.38 -10.48 21.36
CA ASP A 75 7.12 -11.51 20.34
C ASP A 75 7.83 -11.18 19.02
N ILE A 76 7.84 -9.91 18.60
CA ILE A 76 8.63 -9.46 17.44
C ILE A 76 10.10 -9.80 17.67
N MET A 77 10.69 -9.41 18.80
CA MET A 77 12.09 -9.70 19.09
C MET A 77 12.40 -11.20 19.17
N LYS A 78 11.52 -12.01 19.77
CA LYS A 78 11.67 -13.48 19.79
C LYS A 78 11.73 -14.08 18.40
N LYS A 79 10.87 -13.61 17.48
CA LYS A 79 10.84 -14.11 16.10
C LYS A 79 12.16 -13.85 15.38
N TYR A 80 12.71 -12.64 15.49
CA TYR A 80 13.89 -12.25 14.71
C TYR A 80 15.23 -12.58 15.38
N MET A 81 15.30 -12.61 16.71
CA MET A 81 16.56 -12.86 17.44
C MET A 81 16.77 -14.33 17.80
N ALA A 82 15.69 -15.07 18.07
CA ALA A 82 15.77 -16.43 18.61
C ALA A 82 15.01 -17.47 17.77
N ASN A 83 14.28 -17.05 16.72
CA ASN A 83 13.39 -17.91 15.93
C ASN A 83 12.43 -18.76 16.80
N GLU A 84 12.02 -18.23 17.95
CA GLU A 84 11.15 -18.90 18.90
C GLU A 84 9.66 -18.80 18.52
N PRO A 85 8.82 -19.73 19.01
CA PRO A 85 7.37 -19.62 18.85
C PRO A 85 6.84 -18.36 19.55
N ILE A 86 5.95 -17.65 18.85
CA ILE A 86 5.31 -16.41 19.29
C ILE A 86 3.84 -16.65 19.67
N SER A 87 3.31 -15.81 20.56
CA SER A 87 1.93 -15.90 21.04
C SER A 87 0.98 -14.89 20.37
N SER A 88 1.55 -13.94 19.62
CA SER A 88 0.84 -12.87 18.94
C SER A 88 0.19 -13.36 17.65
N THR A 89 -0.96 -12.79 17.31
CA THR A 89 -1.66 -13.09 16.05
C THR A 89 -0.80 -12.62 14.88
N VAL A 90 -0.39 -13.56 14.03
CA VAL A 90 0.38 -13.27 12.83
C VAL A 90 -0.59 -12.94 11.71
N LEU A 91 -0.50 -11.72 11.18
CA LEU A 91 -1.20 -11.37 9.96
C LEU A 91 -0.55 -12.05 8.75
N PRO A 92 -1.36 -12.52 7.78
CA PRO A 92 -0.83 -13.10 6.57
C PRO A 92 -0.01 -12.07 5.77
N PRO A 93 0.91 -12.52 4.91
CA PRO A 93 1.56 -11.64 3.95
C PRO A 93 0.50 -10.91 3.12
N ARG A 94 0.68 -9.61 2.92
CA ARG A 94 -0.10 -8.86 1.92
C ARG A 94 0.38 -9.31 0.55
N ILE A 95 -0.23 -10.36 0.02
CA ILE A 95 0.08 -10.82 -1.34
C ILE A 95 -0.42 -9.75 -2.29
N ILE A 96 0.50 -9.03 -2.93
CA ILE A 96 0.19 -8.28 -4.14
C ILE A 96 0.00 -9.33 -5.22
N LEU A 97 -1.20 -9.92 -5.26
CA LEU A 97 -1.61 -10.63 -6.45
C LEU A 97 -1.60 -9.58 -7.55
N LYS A 98 -0.66 -9.70 -8.50
CA LYS A 98 -0.91 -9.15 -9.83
C LYS A 98 -2.14 -9.92 -10.29
N PRO A 99 -3.34 -9.33 -10.29
CA PRO A 99 -4.51 -10.07 -10.70
C PRO A 99 -4.20 -10.53 -12.12
N ALA A 100 -4.27 -11.83 -12.38
CA ALA A 100 -4.22 -12.31 -13.75
C ALA A 100 -5.40 -11.62 -14.44
N LEU A 101 -5.07 -10.66 -15.31
CA LEU A 101 -6.10 -9.91 -16.01
C LEU A 101 -6.88 -10.91 -16.86
N PRO A 102 -8.22 -10.86 -16.85
CA PRO A 102 -9.00 -11.75 -17.70
C PRO A 102 -8.56 -11.57 -19.15
N THR A 103 -8.48 -12.69 -19.90
CA THR A 103 -8.11 -12.68 -21.31
C THR A 103 -9.01 -11.72 -22.06
N ARG A 104 -8.45 -10.59 -22.53
CA ARG A 104 -9.20 -9.60 -23.28
C ARG A 104 -9.52 -10.15 -24.66
N ILE A 105 -10.80 -10.25 -24.96
CA ILE A 105 -11.27 -10.47 -26.33
C ILE A 105 -11.10 -9.13 -27.06
N ILE A 106 -10.42 -9.15 -28.21
CA ILE A 106 -10.24 -7.98 -29.08
C ILE A 106 -11.58 -7.73 -29.79
N GLU A 107 -12.55 -7.20 -29.05
CA GLU A 107 -13.78 -6.69 -29.64
C GLU A 107 -13.68 -5.18 -29.77
N THR A 108 -13.96 -4.68 -30.97
CA THR A 108 -13.97 -3.25 -31.26
C THR A 108 -15.11 -2.58 -30.51
N PHE A 109 -14.81 -1.87 -29.42
CA PHE A 109 -15.79 -1.14 -28.60
C PHE A 109 -16.05 0.30 -29.09
N SER A 110 -15.23 0.80 -30.02
CA SER A 110 -15.35 2.15 -30.57
C SER A 110 -14.84 2.22 -32.02
N LYS A 111 -15.35 3.18 -32.79
CA LYS A 111 -14.85 3.52 -34.13
C LYS A 111 -13.80 4.64 -34.10
N VAL A 112 -13.69 5.37 -32.99
CA VAL A 112 -12.80 6.54 -32.85
C VAL A 112 -11.50 6.16 -32.15
N ILE A 113 -11.59 5.33 -31.12
CA ILE A 113 -10.44 4.84 -30.37
C ILE A 113 -10.32 3.33 -30.56
N ASN A 114 -9.08 2.87 -30.75
CA ASN A 114 -8.74 1.45 -30.83
C ASN A 114 -8.02 1.03 -29.53
N GLU A 115 -7.58 -0.21 -29.48
CA GLU A 115 -6.92 -0.79 -28.30
C GLU A 115 -5.58 -0.14 -28.00
N THR A 116 -4.87 0.36 -29.02
CA THR A 116 -3.60 1.09 -28.82
C THR A 116 -3.84 2.44 -28.13
N HIS A 117 -4.90 3.15 -28.51
CA HIS A 117 -5.31 4.38 -27.83
C HIS A 117 -5.80 4.08 -26.41
N ALA A 118 -6.54 2.98 -26.21
CA ALA A 118 -6.94 2.54 -24.88
C ALA A 118 -5.75 2.24 -23.98
N ALA A 119 -4.69 1.62 -24.52
CA ALA A 119 -3.46 1.36 -23.80
C ALA A 119 -2.73 2.65 -23.39
N GLN A 120 -2.68 3.64 -24.29
CA GLN A 120 -2.11 4.95 -23.98
C GLN A 120 -2.91 5.68 -22.88
N ILE A 121 -4.24 5.71 -23.00
CA ILE A 121 -5.11 6.32 -21.99
C ILE A 121 -4.92 5.63 -20.63
N ALA A 122 -4.86 4.30 -20.60
CA ALA A 122 -4.60 3.53 -19.40
C ALA A 122 -3.25 3.88 -18.75
N SER A 123 -2.18 4.01 -19.55
CA SER A 123 -0.88 4.43 -19.06
C SER A 123 -0.90 5.85 -18.50
N TRP A 124 -1.69 6.76 -19.07
CA TRP A 124 -1.85 8.11 -18.53
C TRP A 124 -2.58 8.14 -17.19
N ILE A 125 -3.61 7.30 -17.01
CA ILE A 125 -4.33 7.17 -15.73
C ILE A 125 -3.36 6.73 -14.62
N ASP A 126 -2.50 5.75 -14.93
CA ASP A 126 -1.52 5.21 -13.98
C ASP A 126 -0.23 6.03 -13.88
N LYS A 127 -0.08 7.09 -14.70
CA LYS A 127 1.15 7.89 -14.83
C LYS A 127 2.40 7.03 -15.09
N LYS A 128 2.26 6.01 -15.94
CA LYS A 128 3.41 5.20 -16.39
C LYS A 128 4.19 5.93 -17.48
N ASP A 129 5.51 5.79 -17.42
CA ASP A 129 6.41 6.27 -18.47
C ASP A 129 6.22 5.46 -19.77
N ASP A 130 6.03 4.13 -19.63
CA ASP A 130 5.80 3.23 -20.76
C ASP A 130 4.31 2.95 -21.01
N THR A 131 3.97 2.80 -22.29
CA THR A 131 2.61 2.40 -22.72
C THR A 131 2.37 0.93 -22.37
N TYR A 132 1.19 0.60 -21.85
CA TYR A 132 0.78 -0.79 -21.66
C TYR A 132 0.78 -1.56 -22.98
N LEU A 133 1.12 -2.85 -22.93
CA LEU A 133 0.72 -3.75 -24.01
C LEU A 133 -0.80 -3.93 -23.94
N VAL A 134 -1.45 -4.12 -25.09
CA VAL A 134 -2.92 -4.27 -25.16
C VAL A 134 -3.44 -5.38 -24.25
N MET A 135 -2.67 -6.46 -24.09
CA MET A 135 -3.00 -7.60 -23.23
C MET A 135 -2.84 -7.30 -21.73
N ASP A 136 -2.10 -6.26 -21.37
CA ASP A 136 -1.68 -5.95 -20.00
C ASP A 136 -2.37 -4.70 -19.43
N ILE A 137 -3.27 -4.08 -20.19
CA ILE A 137 -4.07 -2.96 -19.71
C ILE A 137 -4.86 -3.43 -18.47
N PRO A 138 -4.90 -2.68 -17.35
CA PRO A 138 -5.67 -3.09 -16.16
C PRO A 138 -7.14 -2.64 -16.18
N TYR A 139 -7.53 -1.79 -17.15
CA TYR A 139 -8.85 -1.15 -17.24
C TYR A 139 -9.77 -1.72 -18.32
N GLU A 140 -11.02 -1.99 -17.99
CA GLU A 140 -12.06 -2.32 -18.96
C GLU A 140 -12.71 -1.02 -19.48
N PHE A 141 -12.59 -0.76 -20.79
CA PHE A 141 -13.22 0.41 -21.42
C PHE A 141 -14.63 0.07 -21.87
N LYS A 142 -15.62 0.68 -21.23
CA LYS A 142 -17.04 0.54 -21.58
C LYS A 142 -17.50 1.72 -22.41
N LEU A 143 -18.08 1.45 -23.56
CA LEU A 143 -18.79 2.47 -24.33
C LEU A 143 -20.02 2.89 -23.52
N LEU A 144 -20.15 4.18 -23.21
CA LEU A 144 -21.33 4.72 -22.51
C LEU A 144 -22.26 5.45 -23.47
N ILE A 145 -21.69 6.18 -24.43
CA ILE A 145 -22.43 7.01 -25.38
C ILE A 145 -21.75 6.90 -26.74
N CYS A 146 -22.55 6.72 -27.79
CA CYS A 146 -22.12 6.74 -29.18
C CYS A 146 -22.77 7.94 -29.88
N GLY A 147 -21.95 8.86 -30.40
CA GLY A 147 -22.42 9.96 -31.25
C GLY A 147 -22.35 9.59 -32.72
N SER A 148 -23.43 9.84 -33.45
CA SER A 148 -23.48 9.76 -34.91
C SER A 148 -23.97 11.10 -35.49
N ARG A 149 -23.99 11.21 -36.83
CA ARG A 149 -24.59 12.39 -37.50
C ARG A 149 -26.05 12.61 -37.08
N ASP A 150 -26.77 11.53 -36.80
CA ASP A 150 -28.21 11.55 -36.56
C ASP A 150 -28.56 11.64 -35.05
N GLY A 151 -27.55 11.85 -34.19
CA GLY A 151 -27.73 12.04 -32.75
C GLY A 151 -26.88 11.09 -31.89
N PHE A 152 -27.14 11.11 -30.58
CA PHE A 152 -26.46 10.28 -29.59
C PHE A 152 -27.32 9.09 -29.17
N THR A 153 -26.70 7.92 -29.09
CA THR A 153 -27.31 6.69 -28.58
C THR A 153 -26.54 6.24 -27.34
N ALA A 154 -27.25 5.95 -26.25
CA ALA A 154 -26.65 5.27 -25.09
C ALA A 154 -26.39 3.80 -25.43
N ALA A 155 -25.30 3.23 -24.89
CA ALA A 155 -24.97 1.83 -25.04
C ALA A 155 -25.70 0.97 -23.99
#